data_AF-A0A950JQ86-F1
#
_entry.id   AF-A0A950JQ86-F1
#
_cell.length_a   1.000
_cell.length_b   1.000
_cell.length_c   1.000
_cell.angle_alpha   90.00
_cell.angle_beta   90.00
_cell.angle_gamma   90.00
#
_symmetry.space_group_name_H-M   'P 1'
#
loop_
_entity.id
_entity.type
_entity.pdbx_description
1 polymer ?
#
loop_
_entity_poly.entity_id
_entity_poly.type
_entity_poly.pdbx_seq_one_letter_code
_entity_poly.pdbx_strand_id
1 'polypeptide(L)'
;VHRELKLLERLANEDSARGSALDVLTNQLAHVNARLWTIEDALRACEREGDFGPRFVALARSVYCENDTRAAIKRGINTLTSSALVEEKSYA
;
A
#
# COMPACT_ATOMS: atom_id res chain seq x y z
N VAL A 1 22.43 -33.30 0.04
CA VAL A 1 21.38 -33.38 -1.01
C VAL A 1 19.98 -33.10 -0.47
N HIS A 2 19.36 -33.95 0.36
CA HIS A 2 17.96 -33.75 0.81
C HIS A 2 17.72 -32.51 1.72
N ARG A 3 18.75 -32.06 2.44
CA ARG A 3 18.67 -30.87 3.32
C ARG A 3 18.75 -29.55 2.56
N GLU A 4 19.54 -29.53 1.50
CA GLU A 4 19.80 -28.37 0.65
C GLU A 4 18.61 -28.08 -0.25
N LEU A 5 18.04 -29.13 -0.88
CA LEU A 5 16.81 -29.02 -1.66
C LEU A 5 15.65 -28.44 -0.83
N LYS A 6 15.46 -28.93 0.41
CA LYS A 6 14.45 -28.40 1.34
C LYS A 6 14.68 -26.94 1.72
N LEU A 7 15.93 -26.47 1.72
CA LEU A 7 16.27 -25.09 2.04
C LEU A 7 15.95 -24.18 0.85
N LEU A 8 16.29 -24.60 -0.36
CA LEU A 8 15.94 -23.91 -1.60
C LEU A 8 14.43 -23.82 -1.82
N GLU A 9 13.69 -24.90 -1.56
CA GLU A 9 12.22 -24.91 -1.66
C GLU A 9 11.56 -23.95 -0.67
N ARG A 10 12.11 -23.82 0.55
CA ARG A 10 11.61 -22.87 1.54
C ARG A 10 11.82 -21.43 1.10
N LEU A 11 13.03 -21.09 0.64
CA LEU A 11 13.35 -19.76 0.15
C LEU A 11 12.47 -19.38 -1.06
N ALA A 12 12.32 -20.29 -2.02
CA ALA A 12 11.45 -20.07 -3.18
C ALA A 12 9.97 -19.84 -2.78
N ASN A 13 9.48 -20.58 -1.78
CA ASN A 13 8.12 -20.38 -1.25
C ASN A 13 7.98 -19.07 -0.48
N GLU A 14 8.99 -18.66 0.29
CA GLU A 14 9.01 -17.38 1.01
C GLU A 14 9.00 -16.19 0.04
N ASP A 15 9.79 -16.26 -1.05
CA ASP A 15 9.80 -15.24 -2.10
C ASP A 15 8.48 -15.18 -2.87
N SER A 16 7.88 -16.34 -3.19
CA SER A 16 6.56 -16.40 -3.83
C SER A 16 5.47 -15.80 -2.93
N ALA A 17 5.47 -16.15 -1.64
CA ALA A 17 4.53 -15.59 -0.66
C ALA A 17 4.72 -14.07 -0.49
N ARG A 18 5.97 -13.59 -0.47
CA ARG A 18 6.29 -12.16 -0.44
C ARG A 18 5.78 -11.44 -1.68
N GLY A 19 5.95 -12.02 -2.87
CA GLY A 19 5.41 -11.49 -4.12
C GLY A 19 3.88 -11.35 -4.07
N SER A 20 3.18 -12.39 -3.63
CA SER A 20 1.72 -12.35 -3.46
C SER A 20 1.27 -11.28 -2.45
N ALA A 21 1.96 -11.15 -1.32
CA ALA A 21 1.65 -10.11 -0.32
C ALA A 21 1.90 -8.69 -0.87
N LEU A 22 2.96 -8.51 -1.65
CA LEU A 22 3.27 -7.24 -2.31
C LEU A 22 2.20 -6.87 -3.34
N ASP A 23 1.72 -7.82 -4.12
CA ASP A 23 0.64 -7.61 -5.09
C ASP A 23 -0.65 -7.15 -4.40
N VAL A 24 -1.01 -7.78 -3.28
CA VAL A 24 -2.18 -7.40 -2.47
C VAL A 24 -2.04 -5.95 -1.97
N LEU A 25 -0.90 -5.60 -1.39
CA LEU A 25 -0.68 -4.24 -0.88
C LEU A 25 -0.65 -3.20 -2.00
N THR A 26 -0.10 -3.53 -3.16
CA THR A 26 -0.06 -2.64 -4.33
C THR A 26 -1.46 -2.39 -4.88
N ASN A 27 -2.30 -3.43 -4.96
CA ASN A 27 -3.71 -3.31 -5.33
C ASN A 27 -4.51 -2.48 -4.32
N GLN A 28 -4.28 -2.68 -3.02
CA GLN A 28 -4.89 -1.85 -1.97
C GLN A 28 -4.46 -0.38 -2.09
N LEU A 29 -3.19 -0.12 -2.38
CA LEU A 29 -2.68 1.23 -2.59
C LEU A 29 -3.36 1.91 -3.79
N ALA A 30 -3.51 1.19 -4.90
CA ALA A 30 -4.22 1.68 -6.08
C ALA A 30 -5.68 2.04 -5.75
N HIS A 31 -6.37 1.18 -5.01
CA HIS A 31 -7.76 1.41 -4.59
C HIS A 31 -7.90 2.64 -3.68
N VAL A 32 -7.03 2.80 -2.68
CA VAL A 32 -7.04 3.98 -1.79
C VAL A 32 -6.73 5.26 -2.58
N ASN A 33 -5.78 5.22 -3.51
CA ASN A 33 -5.51 6.36 -4.38
C ASN A 33 -6.73 6.74 -5.23
N ALA A 34 -7.44 5.76 -5.82
CA ALA A 34 -8.64 6.03 -6.60
C ALA A 34 -9.74 6.68 -5.74
N ARG A 35 -9.92 6.22 -4.50
CA ARG A 35 -10.87 6.83 -3.55
C ARG A 35 -10.49 8.27 -3.19
N LEU A 36 -9.20 8.54 -2.96
CA LEU A 36 -8.71 9.91 -2.72
C LEU A 36 -9.01 10.84 -3.90
N TRP A 37 -8.78 10.38 -5.14
CA TRP A 37 -9.15 11.13 -6.34
C TRP A 37 -10.65 11.44 -6.39
N THR A 38 -11.52 10.46 -6.12
CA THR A 38 -12.97 10.69 -6.09
C THR A 38 -13.39 11.69 -5.01
N ILE A 39 -12.76 11.64 -3.83
CA ILE A 39 -13.02 12.59 -2.74
C ILE A 39 -12.58 14.01 -3.16
N GLU A 40 -11.41 14.14 -3.80
CA GLU A 40 -10.90 15.42 -4.27
C GLU A 40 -11.80 16.04 -5.35
N ASP A 41 -12.28 15.23 -6.31
CA ASP A 41 -13.23 15.70 -7.32
C ASP A 41 -14.55 16.16 -6.69
N ALA A 42 -15.03 15.45 -5.67
CA ALA A 42 -16.22 15.86 -4.93
C ALA A 42 -16.01 17.15 -4.14
N LEU A 43 -14.84 17.35 -3.54
CA LEU A 43 -14.47 18.61 -2.87
C LEU A 43 -14.43 19.77 -3.86
N ARG A 44 -13.80 19.59 -5.03
CA ARG A 44 -13.75 20.60 -6.09
C ARG A 44 -15.14 20.93 -6.65
N ALA A 45 -16.06 19.97 -6.68
CA ALA A 45 -17.46 20.25 -7.05
C ALA A 45 -18.13 21.18 -6.02
N CYS A 46 -18.01 20.86 -4.73
CA CYS A 46 -18.50 21.73 -3.65
C CYS A 46 -17.88 23.14 -3.71
N GLU A 47 -16.57 23.26 -3.96
CA GLU A 47 -15.90 24.57 -4.10
C GLU A 47 -16.43 25.38 -5.28
N ARG A 48 -16.67 24.76 -6.44
CA ARG A 48 -17.25 25.44 -7.61
C ARG A 48 -18.67 25.93 -7.35
N GLU A 49 -19.43 25.20 -6.54
CA GLU A 49 -20.79 25.57 -6.14
C GLU A 49 -20.80 26.56 -4.97
N GLY A 50 -19.66 26.79 -4.31
CA GLY A 50 -19.55 27.57 -3.08
C GLY A 50 -20.22 26.91 -1.87
N ASP A 51 -20.50 25.62 -1.93
CA ASP A 51 -21.15 24.85 -0.86
C ASP A 51 -20.12 24.26 0.11
N PHE A 52 -19.92 24.96 1.23
CA PHE A 52 -19.05 24.53 2.32
C PHE A 52 -19.82 23.88 3.47
N GLY A 53 -20.98 23.29 3.16
CA GLY A 53 -21.87 22.66 4.13
C GLY A 53 -21.34 21.34 4.71
N PRO A 54 -22.23 20.56 5.37
CA PRO A 54 -21.87 19.32 6.05
C PRO A 54 -21.17 18.28 5.15
N ARG A 55 -21.54 18.22 3.86
CA ARG A 55 -20.91 17.32 2.88
C ARG A 55 -19.45 17.67 2.65
N PHE A 56 -19.12 18.95 2.46
CA PHE A 56 -17.75 19.41 2.30
C PHE A 56 -16.89 19.04 3.52
N VAL A 57 -17.41 19.30 4.72
CA VAL A 57 -16.71 18.96 5.98
C VAL A 57 -16.49 17.44 6.11
N ALA A 58 -17.49 16.63 5.76
CA ALA A 58 -17.37 15.16 5.79
C ALA A 58 -16.33 14.65 4.79
N LEU A 59 -16.32 15.17 3.56
CA LEU A 59 -15.33 14.83 2.54
C LEU A 59 -13.92 15.21 2.99
N ALA A 60 -13.73 16.44 3.48
CA ALA A 60 -12.44 16.91 3.97
C ALA A 60 -11.92 16.06 5.14
N ARG A 61 -12.79 15.65 6.07
CA ARG A 61 -12.42 14.71 7.16
C ARG A 61 -12.03 13.34 6.62
N SER A 62 -12.71 12.85 5.59
CA SER A 62 -12.43 11.55 4.98
C SER A 62 -11.06 11.51 4.30
N VAL A 63 -10.59 12.65 3.76
CA VAL A 63 -9.23 12.76 3.18
C VAL A 63 -8.14 12.36 4.17
N TYR A 64 -8.25 12.79 5.43
CA TYR A 64 -7.25 12.43 6.46
C TYR A 64 -7.23 10.93 6.74
N CYS A 65 -8.41 10.31 6.90
CA CYS A 65 -8.53 8.86 7.13
C CYS A 65 -7.95 8.04 5.97
N GLU A 66 -8.24 8.44 4.72
CA GLU A 66 -7.71 7.77 3.54
C GLU A 66 -6.20 7.97 3.38
N ASN A 67 -5.68 9.15 3.74
CA ASN A 67 -4.23 9.40 3.75
C ASN A 67 -3.49 8.53 4.77
N ASP A 68 -4.05 8.37 5.98
CA ASP A 68 -3.46 7.50 7.00
C ASP A 68 -3.45 6.03 6.54
N THR A 69 -4.55 5.59 5.93
CA THR A 69 -4.65 4.25 5.32
C THR A 69 -3.58 4.06 4.23
N ARG A 70 -3.42 5.06 3.35
CA ARG A 70 -2.38 5.07 2.31
C ARG A 70 -0.97 4.99 2.92
N ALA A 71 -0.71 5.75 3.99
CA ALA A 71 0.58 5.74 4.67
C ALA A 71 0.88 4.38 5.31
N ALA A 72 -0.12 3.73 5.92
CA ALA A 72 0.02 2.39 6.48
C ALA A 72 0.35 1.34 5.40
N ILE A 73 -0.33 1.38 4.25
CA ILE A 73 -0.06 0.47 3.12
C ILE A 73 1.36 0.69 2.59
N LYS A 74 1.79 1.95 2.39
CA LYS A 74 3.15 2.26 1.95
C LYS A 74 4.21 1.76 2.94
N ARG A 75 3.96 1.83 4.25
CA ARG A 75 4.86 1.25 5.27
C ARG A 75 4.90 -0.28 5.18
N GLY A 76 3.77 -0.93 4.93
CA GLY A 76 3.71 -2.38 4.69
C GLY A 76 4.56 -2.79 3.49
N ILE A 77 4.39 -2.09 2.36
CA ILE A 77 5.21 -2.29 1.15
C ILE A 77 6.68 -2.09 1.48
N ASN A 78 7.04 -0.98 2.12
CA ASN A 78 8.42 -0.69 2.49
C ASN A 78 9.02 -1.76 3.41
N THR A 79 8.24 -2.33 4.32
CA THR A 79 8.70 -3.41 5.20
C THR A 79 8.98 -4.70 4.41
N LEU A 80 8.12 -5.04 3.45
CA LEU A 80 8.32 -6.23 2.59
C LEU A 80 9.49 -6.05 1.62
N THR A 81 9.69 -4.86 1.05
CA THR A 81 10.72 -4.60 0.04
C THR A 81 12.06 -4.16 0.62
N SER A 82 12.07 -3.40 1.72
CA SER A 82 13.32 -3.05 2.42
C SER A 82 13.91 -4.22 3.20
N SER A 83 13.15 -5.27 3.46
CA SER A 83 13.72 -6.56 3.91
C SER A 83 14.39 -7.33 2.77
N ALA A 84 14.03 -7.07 1.51
CA ALA A 84 14.61 -7.73 0.34
C ALA A 84 15.90 -7.05 -0.15
N LEU A 85 16.10 -5.75 0.13
CA LEU A 85 17.35 -5.03 -0.18
C LEU A 85 18.46 -5.19 0.88
N VAL A 86 18.17 -5.86 2.01
CA VAL A 86 19.15 -6.06 3.11
C VAL A 86 19.80 -7.44 3.08
N GLU A 87 19.33 -8.37 2.24
CA GLU A 87 20.01 -9.66 2.01
C GLU A 87 20.80 -9.69 0.70
N GLU A 88 21.84 -8.87 0.66
CA GLU A 88 23.10 -9.24 -0.01
C GLU A 88 24.27 -8.86 0.91
N LYS A 89 24.31 -9.46 2.11
CA LYS A 89 25.61 -9.83 2.68
C LYS A 89 25.98 -11.19 2.08
N SER A 90 26.45 -11.15 0.84
CA SER A 90 27.31 -12.22 0.32
C SER A 90 28.56 -12.26 1.20
N TYR A 91 28.54 -13.15 2.20
CA TYR A 91 29.77 -13.67 2.76
C TYR A 91 30.29 -14.73 1.79
N ALA A 92 31.21 -14.32 0.92
CA ALA A 92 32.36 -15.11 0.46
C ALA A 92 33.38 -14.16 -0.19
#